data_AF-A0A4Q5WYN1-F1
#
_entry.id   AF-A0A4Q5WYN1-F1
#
_cell.length_a   1.000
_cell.length_b   1.000
_cell.length_c   1.000
_cell.angle_alpha   90.00
_cell.angle_beta   90.00
_cell.angle_gamma   90.00
#
_symmetry.space_group_name_H-M   'P 1'
#
loop_
_entity.id
_entity.type
_entity.pdbx_description
1 polymer ?
#
loop_
_entity_poly.entity_id
_entity_poly.type
_entity_poly.pdbx_seq_one_letter_code
_entity_poly.pdbx_strand_id
1 'polypeptide(L)' 'MLLEILRGEFEHEAANTRKLLEAVPADKTKFKITDFGWTLGELAQHIATIYYWYAGALTEDVYH' A
#
# COMPACT_ATOMS: atom_id res chain seq x y z
N MET A 1 -4.73 17.51 19.08
CA MET A 1 -4.03 16.46 19.87
C MET A 1 -4.17 15.09 19.22
N LEU A 2 -5.39 14.52 19.07
CA LEU A 2 -5.57 13.21 18.41
C LEU A 2 -5.12 13.20 16.93
N LEU A 3 -5.53 14.20 16.15
CA LEU A 3 -5.15 14.30 14.73
C LEU A 3 -3.62 14.37 14.53
N GLU A 4 -2.92 15.07 15.42
CA GLU A 4 -1.46 15.19 15.39
C GLU A 4 -0.79 13.84 15.62
N ILE A 5 -1.29 13.05 16.58
CA ILE A 5 -0.80 11.70 16.88
C ILE A 5 -1.03 10.77 15.69
N LEU A 6 -2.26 10.74 15.15
CA LEU A 6 -2.59 9.89 14.00
C LEU A 6 -1.79 10.26 12.75
N ARG A 7 -1.50 11.55 12.55
CA ARG A 7 -0.65 11.99 11.45
C ARG A 7 0.80 11.52 11.63
N GLY A 8 1.34 11.60 12.85
CA GLY A 8 2.69 11.09 13.14
C GLY A 8 2.83 9.58 12.84
N GLU A 9 1.87 8.77 13.28
CA GLU A 9 1.82 7.33 12.97
C GLU A 9 1.71 7.09 11.45
N PHE A 10 0.85 7.85 10.77
CA PHE A 10 0.70 7.75 9.32
C PHE A 10 2.00 8.05 8.56
N GLU A 11 2.70 9.11 8.95
CA GLU A 11 3.99 9.47 8.35
C GLU A 11 5.07 8.41 8.60
N HIS A 12 5.09 7.82 9.81
CA HIS A 12 5.99 6.72 10.16
C HIS A 12 5.77 5.51 9.24
N GLU A 13 4.53 5.07 9.10
CA GLU A 13 4.17 3.92 8.26
C GLU A 13 4.39 4.20 6.76
N ALA A 14 4.09 5.41 6.30
CA ALA A 14 4.35 5.81 4.91
C ALA A 14 5.86 5.83 4.58
N ALA A 15 6.71 6.23 5.55
CA ALA A 15 8.16 6.18 5.39
C ALA A 15 8.67 4.73 5.30
N ASN A 16 8.16 3.83 6.14
CA ASN A 16 8.53 2.42 6.10
C ASN A 16 8.04 1.73 4.82
N THR A 17 6.83 2.07 4.36
CA THR A 17 6.28 1.57 3.08
C THR A 17 7.20 1.94 1.91
N ARG A 18 7.72 3.17 1.87
CA ARG A 18 8.67 3.58 0.83
C ARG A 18 9.95 2.75 0.85
N LYS A 19 10.55 2.56 2.03
CA LYS A 19 11.75 1.72 2.19
C LYS A 19 11.52 0.28 1.73
N LEU A 20 10.34 -0.28 2.04
CA LEU A 20 9.97 -1.62 1.62
C LEU A 20 9.87 -1.71 0.09
N LEU A 21 9.22 -0.75 -0.56
CA LEU A 21 9.07 -0.71 -2.02
C LEU A 21 10.42 -0.53 -2.74
N GLU A 22 11.32 0.27 -2.17
CA GLU A 22 12.70 0.43 -2.68
C GLU A 22 13.52 -0.87 -2.58
N ALA A 23 13.19 -1.74 -1.63
CA ALA A 23 13.85 -3.04 -1.46
C ALA A 23 13.33 -4.12 -2.42
N VAL A 24 12.27 -3.84 -3.21
CA VAL A 24 11.73 -4.82 -4.17
C VAL A 24 12.69 -4.99 -5.35
N PRO A 25 13.18 -6.21 -5.63
CA PRO A 25 14.10 -6.43 -6.74
C PRO A 25 13.38 -6.26 -8.10
N ALA A 26 13.84 -5.30 -8.90
CA ALA A 26 13.22 -4.97 -10.19
C ALA A 26 13.22 -6.15 -11.20
N ASP A 27 14.22 -7.02 -11.10
CA ASP A 27 14.38 -8.23 -11.92
C ASP A 27 13.46 -9.38 -11.50
N LYS A 28 12.82 -9.31 -10.32
CA LYS A 28 11.97 -10.36 -9.75
C LYS A 28 10.48 -10.01 -9.70
N THR A 29 10.05 -8.97 -10.41
CA THR A 29 8.63 -8.55 -10.44
C THR A 29 7.66 -9.65 -10.84
N LYS A 30 8.09 -10.65 -11.62
CA LYS A 30 7.26 -11.80 -12.04
C LYS A 30 7.25 -12.99 -11.06
N PHE A 31 8.01 -12.93 -9.97
CA PHE A 31 8.08 -14.03 -9.01
C PHE A 31 6.71 -14.28 -8.36
N LYS A 32 6.33 -15.56 -8.23
CA LYS A 32 5.10 -16.02 -7.57
C LYS A 32 5.42 -17.10 -6.55
N ILE A 33 4.70 -17.08 -5.42
CA ILE A 33 4.77 -18.14 -4.39
C ILE A 33 3.85 -19.32 -4.75
N THR A 34 2.69 -19.03 -5.34
CA THR A 34 1.70 -20.02 -5.79
C THR A 34 1.20 -19.68 -7.19
N ASP A 35 0.69 -20.67 -7.93
CA ASP A 35 0.26 -20.50 -9.31
C ASP A 35 -0.94 -19.53 -9.47
N PHE A 36 -1.82 -19.50 -8.47
CA PHE A 36 -2.99 -18.63 -8.43
C PHE A 36 -2.73 -17.26 -7.79
N GLY A 37 -1.58 -17.08 -7.14
CA GLY A 37 -1.25 -15.84 -6.45
C GLY A 37 -0.85 -14.69 -7.38
N TRP A 38 -0.83 -13.48 -6.82
CA TRP A 38 -0.23 -12.31 -7.46
C TRP A 38 1.29 -12.44 -7.53
N THR A 39 1.86 -11.84 -8.56
CA THR A 39 3.30 -11.64 -8.68
C THR A 39 3.81 -10.66 -7.64
N LEU A 40 5.11 -10.71 -7.34
CA LEU A 40 5.76 -9.75 -6.45
C LEU A 40 5.55 -8.30 -6.91
N GLY A 41 5.56 -8.05 -8.21
CA GLY A 41 5.30 -6.72 -8.79
C GLY A 41 3.86 -6.25 -8.56
N GLU A 42 2.88 -7.13 -8.75
CA GLU A 42 1.46 -6.82 -8.47
C GLU A 42 1.24 -6.55 -6.97
N LEU A 43 1.87 -7.32 -6.08
CA LEU A 43 1.81 -7.07 -4.64
C LEU A 43 2.44 -5.73 -4.25
N ALA A 44 3.62 -5.42 -4.80
CA ALA A 44 4.28 -4.13 -4.58
C ALA A 44 3.41 -2.96 -5.07
N GLN A 45 2.80 -3.10 -6.25
CA GLN A 45 1.89 -2.09 -6.80
C GLN A 45 0.63 -1.92 -5.95
N HIS A 46 0.07 -3.02 -5.44
CA HIS A 46 -1.10 -2.98 -4.56
C HIS A 46 -0.81 -2.14 -3.31
N ILE A 47 0.33 -2.38 -2.66
CA ILE A 47 0.76 -1.60 -1.49
C ILE A 47 1.03 -0.14 -1.86
N ALA A 48 1.73 0.12 -2.97
CA ALA A 48 2.06 1.47 -3.42
C ALA A 48 0.82 2.34 -3.70
N THR A 49 -0.29 1.71 -4.12
CA THR A 49 -1.52 2.40 -4.51
C THR A 49 -2.58 2.49 -3.42
N ILE A 50 -2.36 1.87 -2.25
CA ILE A 50 -3.40 1.77 -1.21
C ILE A 50 -3.86 3.14 -0.68
N TYR A 51 -2.96 4.13 -0.67
CA TYR A 51 -3.28 5.50 -0.26
C TYR A 51 -4.23 6.24 -1.22
N TYR A 52 -4.51 5.70 -2.41
CA TYR A 52 -5.53 6.30 -3.28
C TYR A 52 -6.96 5.88 -2.89
N TRP A 53 -7.11 4.83 -2.08
CA TRP A 53 -8.42 4.25 -1.78
C TRP A 53 -9.12 4.92 -0.59
N TYR A 54 -8.37 5.55 0.33
CA TYR A 54 -8.97 6.04 1.58
C TYR A 54 -10.03 7.11 1.34
N ALA A 55 -9.87 7.96 0.32
CA ALA A 55 -10.82 9.02 0.04
C ALA A 55 -12.18 8.41 -0.34
N GLY A 56 -12.20 7.57 -1.38
CA GLY A 56 -13.42 6.86 -1.78
C GLY A 56 -14.04 6.05 -0.64
N ALA A 57 -13.23 5.29 0.10
CA ALA A 57 -13.71 4.48 1.22
C ALA A 57 -14.36 5.28 2.36
N LEU A 58 -13.96 6.55 2.56
CA LEU A 58 -14.48 7.40 3.62
C LEU A 58 -15.54 8.40 3.16
N THR A 59 -15.57 8.74 1.87
CA THR A 59 -16.42 9.83 1.35
C THR A 59 -17.53 9.35 0.41
N GLU A 60 -17.39 8.17 -0.19
CA GLU A 60 -18.42 7.64 -1.08
C GLU A 60 -19.43 6.82 -0.29
N ASP A 61 -20.70 7.14 -0.47
CA ASP A 61 -21.79 6.34 0.05
C ASP A 61 -22.41 5.53 -1.10
N VAL A 62 -21.84 4.34 -1.28
CA VAL A 62 -22.10 3.44 -2.42
C VAL A 62 -23.28 2.49 -2.16
N TYR A 63 -23.75 2.40 -0.91
CA TYR A 63 -24.76 1.42 -0.48
C TYR A 63 -26.10 2.05 -0.06
N HIS A 64 -26.36 3.27 -0.51
CA HIS A 64 -27.67 3.92 -0.39
C HIS A 64 -28.78 3.23 -1.19
#